data_AF-A0A7W4GNJ8-F1
#
_entry.id   AF-A0A7W4GNJ8-F1
#
_cell.length_a   1.000
_cell.length_b   1.000
_cell.length_c   1.000
_cell.angle_alpha   90.00
_cell.angle_beta   90.00
_cell.angle_gamma   90.00
#
_symmetry.space_group_name_H-M   'P 1'
#
loop_
_entity.id
_entity.type
_entity.pdbx_description
1 polymer ?
#
loop_
_entity_poly.entity_id
_entity_poly.type
_entity_poly.pdbx_seq_one_letter_code
_entity_poly.pdbx_strand_id
1 'polypeptide(L)'
;MKTKLVMLVFVLIISACSSKNTYTVIEDQSGNDRSFDGIVDIINKEGNTNVLFIHGMSGYAKLDDEKPIDPCTVINSVRAKFGLSAGDFQYPDLHCSDTFNVDDKTVHLMSMHWSDVTSFQKLQLNAIDQQSSFDEKRLDITKQAKYGLVNDGFADALMYTGSYKDLVLKRIIDQYKRIQETNPADKVIIVTFSLGSSIFIDSLERLNQSGEQDLLKGKIQMVYMMANQVPLIDLATSDVTNKPEAIPQTYETISPYLSNSIDKSNDKVRFVAFSDPNDLLSYPLDSERMGNLKGDYVNVIAPSADKTYYVPFFKKFSIVNYKNAHLAYVYSEPIMKLLLDGYKKEE
;
A
#
# COMPACT_ATOMS: atom_id res chain seq x y z
N MET A 1 30.02 -35.73 9.54
CA MET A 1 28.58 -35.38 9.43
C MET A 1 28.37 -33.93 8.99
N LYS A 2 28.99 -32.94 9.65
CA LYS A 2 28.84 -31.50 9.31
C LYS A 2 29.18 -31.14 7.86
N THR A 3 30.26 -31.68 7.31
CA THR A 3 30.72 -31.37 5.93
C THR A 3 29.77 -31.89 4.84
N LYS A 4 29.15 -33.06 5.05
CA LYS A 4 28.16 -33.64 4.12
C LYS A 4 26.86 -32.85 4.13
N LEU A 5 26.44 -32.33 5.29
CA LEU A 5 25.26 -31.49 5.43
C LEU A 5 25.45 -30.15 4.73
N VAL A 6 26.62 -29.50 4.91
CA VAL A 6 26.95 -28.24 4.23
C VAL A 6 26.99 -28.42 2.71
N MET A 7 27.59 -29.51 2.22
CA MET A 7 27.66 -29.80 0.79
C MET A 7 26.27 -30.09 0.18
N LEU A 8 25.39 -30.79 0.91
CA LEU A 8 24.01 -31.03 0.51
C LEU A 8 23.21 -29.72 0.42
N VAL A 9 23.35 -28.84 1.41
CA VAL A 9 22.71 -27.51 1.41
C VAL A 9 23.20 -26.68 0.22
N PHE A 10 24.51 -26.69 -0.04
CA PHE A 10 25.07 -25.96 -1.18
C PHE A 10 24.54 -26.52 -2.51
N VAL A 11 24.52 -27.85 -2.68
CA VAL A 11 23.95 -28.49 -3.89
C VAL A 11 22.46 -28.16 -4.03
N LEU A 12 21.68 -28.18 -2.96
CA LEU A 12 20.24 -27.84 -2.99
C LEU A 12 19.99 -26.37 -3.35
N ILE A 13 20.85 -25.44 -2.89
CA ILE A 13 20.80 -24.02 -3.27
C ILE A 13 21.15 -23.83 -4.75
N ILE A 14 22.20 -24.52 -5.24
CA ILE A 14 22.59 -24.45 -6.66
C ILE A 14 21.54 -25.12 -7.57
N SER A 15 20.81 -26.10 -7.05
CA SER A 15 19.71 -26.78 -7.76
C SER A 15 18.39 -26.02 -7.70
N ALA A 16 18.35 -24.84 -7.08
CA ALA A 16 17.11 -24.09 -6.93
C ALA A 16 16.66 -23.53 -8.28
N CYS A 17 15.50 -23.97 -8.76
CA CYS A 17 14.87 -23.38 -9.93
C CYS A 17 14.15 -22.10 -9.51
N SER A 18 14.39 -21.00 -10.23
CA SER A 18 13.50 -19.83 -10.13
C SER A 18 12.22 -20.11 -10.90
N SER A 19 11.06 -19.91 -10.28
CA SER A 19 9.81 -19.85 -11.03
C SER A 19 8.92 -18.71 -10.52
N LYS A 20 7.97 -18.30 -11.37
CA LYS A 20 6.95 -17.32 -11.00
C LYS A 20 5.94 -18.06 -10.11
N ASN A 21 5.77 -17.58 -8.88
CA ASN A 21 4.73 -18.10 -8.02
C ASN A 21 3.38 -17.57 -8.53
N THR A 22 2.44 -18.44 -8.84
CA THR A 22 1.17 -18.07 -9.47
C THR A 22 0.02 -18.66 -8.69
N TYR A 23 -0.51 -17.90 -7.74
CA TYR A 23 -1.78 -18.19 -7.10
C TYR A 23 -2.46 -16.86 -6.76
N THR A 24 -3.77 -16.90 -6.61
CA THR A 24 -4.56 -15.76 -6.16
C THR A 24 -5.74 -16.34 -5.41
N VAL A 25 -5.90 -15.94 -4.16
CA VAL A 25 -7.07 -16.26 -3.33
C VAL A 25 -7.79 -14.96 -3.07
N ILE A 26 -9.11 -14.97 -3.25
CA ILE A 26 -9.99 -13.83 -3.03
C ILE A 26 -11.04 -14.31 -2.04
N GLU A 27 -11.06 -13.73 -0.85
CA GLU A 27 -11.93 -14.19 0.22
C GLU A 27 -12.43 -13.04 1.10
N ASP A 28 -13.69 -13.14 1.51
CA ASP A 28 -14.24 -12.33 2.59
C ASP A 28 -13.91 -12.94 3.98
N GLN A 29 -14.41 -12.30 5.03
CA GLN A 29 -14.29 -12.77 6.42
C GLN A 29 -14.76 -14.21 6.69
N SER A 30 -15.61 -14.77 5.84
CA SER A 30 -16.16 -16.13 5.96
C SER A 30 -15.45 -17.12 5.05
N GLY A 31 -14.40 -16.71 4.34
CA GLY A 31 -13.71 -17.52 3.34
C GLY A 31 -14.47 -17.62 2.02
N ASN A 32 -15.49 -16.78 1.80
CA ASN A 32 -16.28 -16.81 0.57
C ASN A 32 -15.66 -15.90 -0.48
N ASP A 33 -15.63 -16.40 -1.71
CA ASP A 33 -15.25 -15.61 -2.87
C ASP A 33 -16.32 -14.55 -3.21
N ARG A 34 -15.89 -13.31 -3.45
CA ARG A 34 -16.75 -12.13 -3.67
C ARG A 34 -16.19 -11.18 -4.72
N SER A 35 -17.08 -10.77 -5.63
CA SER A 35 -16.82 -9.75 -6.62
C SER A 35 -16.57 -8.38 -6.00
N PHE A 36 -15.68 -7.60 -6.60
CA PHE A 36 -15.45 -6.19 -6.26
C PHE A 36 -15.14 -5.40 -7.53
N ASP A 37 -15.38 -4.08 -7.48
CA ASP A 37 -15.10 -3.19 -8.61
C ASP A 37 -13.63 -2.76 -8.61
N GLY A 38 -13.06 -2.58 -9.80
CA GLY A 38 -11.74 -1.98 -10.00
C GLY A 38 -11.75 -0.45 -10.07
N ILE A 39 -10.56 0.16 -10.12
CA ILE A 39 -10.43 1.61 -10.32
C ILE A 39 -11.17 2.07 -11.59
N VAL A 40 -11.03 1.31 -12.69
CA VAL A 40 -11.62 1.63 -13.99
C VAL A 40 -13.15 1.51 -13.94
N ASP A 41 -13.68 0.48 -13.26
CA ASP A 41 -15.12 0.30 -13.07
C ASP A 41 -15.75 1.50 -12.35
N ILE A 42 -15.08 2.05 -11.34
CA ILE A 42 -15.58 3.17 -10.55
C ILE A 42 -15.50 4.49 -11.34
N ILE A 43 -14.42 4.70 -12.10
CA ILE A 43 -14.28 5.86 -12.99
C ILE A 43 -15.39 5.86 -14.05
N ASN A 44 -15.71 4.70 -14.62
CA ASN A 44 -16.74 4.57 -15.66
C ASN A 44 -18.17 4.89 -15.16
N LYS A 45 -18.43 4.86 -13.84
CA LYS A 45 -19.71 5.31 -13.25
C LYS A 45 -19.87 6.83 -13.34
N GLU A 46 -21.07 7.36 -13.12
CA GLU A 46 -21.34 8.81 -13.12
C GLU A 46 -20.55 9.58 -12.03
N GLY A 47 -20.30 10.87 -12.26
CA GLY A 47 -19.63 11.78 -11.32
C GLY A 47 -18.12 11.92 -11.51
N ASN A 48 -17.60 13.08 -11.10
CA ASN A 48 -16.16 13.37 -11.09
C ASN A 48 -15.44 12.45 -10.09
N THR A 49 -14.21 12.06 -10.41
CA THR A 49 -13.45 11.08 -9.61
C THR A 49 -12.08 11.60 -9.23
N ASN A 50 -11.75 11.54 -7.94
CA ASN A 50 -10.39 11.67 -7.43
C ASN A 50 -9.84 10.28 -7.07
N VAL A 51 -8.65 9.92 -7.54
CA VAL A 51 -7.92 8.71 -7.10
C VAL A 51 -6.66 9.14 -6.37
N LEU A 52 -6.62 8.88 -5.07
CA LEU A 52 -5.58 9.38 -4.18
C LEU A 52 -4.68 8.23 -3.75
N PHE A 53 -3.38 8.37 -4.01
CA PHE A 53 -2.39 7.36 -3.66
C PHE A 53 -1.59 7.83 -2.45
N ILE A 54 -1.66 7.12 -1.33
CA ILE A 54 -0.93 7.47 -0.10
C ILE A 54 0.23 6.50 0.06
N HIS A 55 1.46 7.02 -0.04
CA HIS A 55 2.67 6.20 0.01
C HIS A 55 3.08 5.79 1.41
N GLY A 56 3.87 4.71 1.48
CA GLY A 56 4.43 4.16 2.70
C GLY A 56 5.87 4.60 2.98
N MET A 57 6.62 3.76 3.68
CA MET A 57 8.02 4.00 4.08
C MET A 57 8.99 4.14 2.90
N SER A 58 10.17 4.72 3.14
CA SER A 58 11.23 4.96 2.15
C SER A 58 10.88 5.99 1.08
N GLY A 59 9.80 6.75 1.28
CA GLY A 59 9.18 7.51 0.20
C GLY A 59 8.50 6.58 -0.79
N TYR A 60 8.55 6.93 -2.07
CA TYR A 60 8.00 6.05 -3.09
C TYR A 60 8.96 4.92 -3.45
N ALA A 61 8.45 3.69 -3.42
CA ALA A 61 9.22 2.51 -3.75
C ALA A 61 9.56 2.47 -5.24
N LYS A 62 10.84 2.29 -5.54
CA LYS A 62 11.32 1.73 -6.82
C LYS A 62 11.89 0.35 -6.53
N LEU A 63 11.58 -0.62 -7.36
CA LEU A 63 12.23 -1.94 -7.31
C LEU A 63 13.71 -1.83 -7.73
N ASP A 64 13.98 -1.01 -8.74
CA ASP A 64 15.29 -0.68 -9.32
C ASP A 64 15.22 0.68 -10.03
N ASP A 65 16.36 1.18 -10.53
CA ASP A 65 16.45 2.49 -11.20
C ASP A 65 15.64 2.57 -12.51
N GLU A 66 15.22 1.42 -13.07
CA GLU A 66 14.50 1.34 -14.34
C GLU A 66 12.98 1.43 -14.17
N LYS A 67 12.45 1.09 -12.99
CA LYS A 67 11.00 1.12 -12.73
C LYS A 67 10.53 2.48 -12.21
N PRO A 68 9.41 3.03 -12.74
CA PRO A 68 8.75 4.19 -12.14
C PRO A 68 8.34 3.87 -10.71
N ILE A 69 8.05 4.88 -9.90
CA ILE A 69 7.51 4.65 -8.57
C ILE A 69 6.05 4.16 -8.61
N ASP A 70 5.62 3.52 -7.52
CA ASP A 70 4.36 2.77 -7.47
C ASP A 70 3.12 3.53 -7.99
N PRO A 71 2.75 4.76 -7.54
CA PRO A 71 1.58 5.43 -8.09
C PRO A 71 1.73 5.85 -9.54
N CYS A 72 2.93 6.24 -10.00
CA CYS A 72 3.09 6.61 -11.41
C CYS A 72 2.85 5.39 -12.30
N THR A 73 3.26 4.21 -11.85
CA THR A 73 2.95 2.93 -12.50
C THR A 73 1.44 2.69 -12.56
N VAL A 74 0.72 2.88 -11.44
CA VAL A 74 -0.75 2.74 -11.43
C VAL A 74 -1.42 3.81 -12.31
N ILE A 75 -1.01 5.06 -12.20
CA ILE A 75 -1.53 6.19 -12.99
C ILE A 75 -1.35 5.93 -14.49
N ASN A 76 -0.17 5.51 -14.93
CA ASN A 76 0.06 5.16 -16.33
C ASN A 76 -0.79 3.97 -16.78
N SER A 77 -1.03 3.00 -15.89
CA SER A 77 -1.87 1.85 -16.21
C SER A 77 -3.36 2.24 -16.30
N VAL A 78 -3.83 3.15 -15.45
CA VAL A 78 -5.17 3.76 -15.55
C VAL A 78 -5.29 4.55 -16.86
N ARG A 79 -4.32 5.42 -17.17
CA ARG A 79 -4.28 6.18 -18.44
C ARG A 79 -4.38 5.27 -19.66
N ALA A 80 -3.64 4.16 -19.67
CA ALA A 80 -3.66 3.19 -20.75
C ALA A 80 -5.05 2.57 -20.95
N LYS A 81 -5.81 2.33 -19.87
CA LYS A 81 -7.20 1.83 -19.93
C LYS A 81 -8.17 2.80 -20.59
N PHE A 82 -7.83 4.10 -20.61
CA PHE A 82 -8.58 5.16 -21.29
C PHE A 82 -7.94 5.58 -22.63
N GLY A 83 -7.00 4.80 -23.17
CA GLY A 83 -6.37 5.08 -24.47
C GLY A 83 -5.43 6.29 -24.47
N LEU A 84 -5.00 6.77 -23.31
CA LEU A 84 -4.09 7.90 -23.17
C LEU A 84 -2.62 7.41 -23.21
N SER A 85 -1.73 8.25 -23.74
CA SER A 85 -0.29 7.98 -23.70
C SER A 85 0.22 7.93 -22.26
N ALA A 86 1.36 7.28 -22.00
CA ALA A 86 2.00 7.40 -20.69
C ALA A 86 2.27 8.88 -20.35
N GLY A 87 2.06 9.26 -19.09
CA GLY A 87 2.46 10.57 -18.58
C GLY A 87 3.98 10.64 -18.48
N ASP A 88 4.55 11.81 -18.81
CA ASP A 88 5.97 12.09 -18.59
C ASP A 88 6.17 12.52 -17.13
N PHE A 89 6.21 11.54 -16.23
CA PHE A 89 6.50 11.78 -14.82
C PHE A 89 8.00 11.83 -14.61
N GLN A 90 8.57 13.04 -14.62
CA GLN A 90 10.02 13.21 -14.50
C GLN A 90 10.52 12.92 -13.07
N TYR A 91 11.63 12.17 -13.01
CA TYR A 91 12.43 12.05 -11.80
C TYR A 91 13.34 13.28 -11.70
N PRO A 92 13.51 13.92 -10.51
CA PRO A 92 13.32 13.37 -9.17
C PRO A 92 12.05 13.83 -8.44
N ASP A 93 11.09 14.45 -9.11
CA ASP A 93 10.03 15.18 -8.40
C ASP A 93 9.13 14.28 -7.55
N LEU A 94 9.15 12.96 -7.73
CA LEU A 94 8.34 11.94 -7.03
C LEU A 94 6.81 12.17 -7.16
N HIS A 95 6.38 13.37 -7.51
CA HIS A 95 5.01 13.83 -7.64
C HIS A 95 4.43 13.39 -8.98
N CYS A 96 3.56 12.39 -8.93
CA CYS A 96 2.77 11.95 -10.05
C CYS A 96 1.33 12.36 -9.86
N SER A 97 0.95 13.39 -10.60
CA SER A 97 -0.43 13.85 -10.69
C SER A 97 -0.83 13.97 -12.15
N ASP A 98 -2.08 13.65 -12.44
CA ASP A 98 -2.62 13.75 -13.79
C ASP A 98 -4.11 14.07 -13.74
N THR A 99 -4.60 14.76 -14.75
CA THR A 99 -6.03 15.08 -14.90
C THR A 99 -6.45 14.90 -16.34
N PHE A 100 -7.51 14.13 -16.56
CA PHE A 100 -8.08 13.91 -17.88
C PHE A 100 -9.60 13.79 -17.79
N ASN A 101 -10.25 13.97 -18.93
CA ASN A 101 -11.69 13.81 -19.04
C ASN A 101 -12.02 12.45 -19.65
N VAL A 102 -13.05 11.80 -19.12
CA VAL A 102 -13.69 10.61 -19.68
C VAL A 102 -15.15 10.97 -19.88
N ASP A 103 -15.58 11.07 -21.14
CA ASP A 103 -16.89 11.61 -21.51
C ASP A 103 -17.10 13.03 -20.92
N ASP A 104 -18.07 13.18 -20.01
CA ASP A 104 -18.41 14.42 -19.30
C ASP A 104 -17.80 14.51 -17.89
N LYS A 105 -16.94 13.57 -17.50
CA LYS A 105 -16.40 13.41 -16.14
C LYS A 105 -14.94 13.80 -16.09
N THR A 106 -14.55 14.52 -15.04
CA THR A 106 -13.15 14.82 -14.74
C THR A 106 -12.58 13.73 -13.82
N VAL A 107 -11.46 13.13 -14.23
CA VAL A 107 -10.68 12.20 -13.43
C VAL A 107 -9.38 12.89 -13.02
N HIS A 108 -9.16 13.00 -11.72
CA HIS A 108 -7.91 13.50 -11.16
C HIS A 108 -7.21 12.38 -10.38
N LEU A 109 -5.97 12.09 -10.75
CA LEU A 109 -5.12 11.10 -10.11
C LEU A 109 -3.99 11.83 -9.41
N MET A 110 -3.74 11.55 -8.13
CA MET A 110 -2.67 12.23 -7.39
C MET A 110 -1.97 11.34 -6.38
N SER A 111 -0.65 11.29 -6.49
CA SER A 111 0.24 10.79 -5.46
C SER A 111 0.34 11.79 -4.31
N MET A 112 0.09 11.34 -3.07
CA MET A 112 0.12 12.16 -1.86
C MET A 112 1.41 11.91 -1.09
N HIS A 113 2.10 12.98 -0.70
CA HIS A 113 3.48 12.92 -0.21
C HIS A 113 3.64 13.41 1.22
N TRP A 114 4.58 12.80 1.94
CA TRP A 114 5.06 13.30 3.23
C TRP A 114 6.56 13.06 3.45
N SER A 115 7.28 12.54 2.45
CA SER A 115 8.72 12.24 2.54
C SER A 115 9.58 13.48 2.85
N ASP A 116 9.12 14.67 2.48
CA ASP A 116 9.75 15.94 2.81
C ASP A 116 9.78 16.17 4.33
N VAL A 117 8.74 15.75 5.05
CA VAL A 117 8.61 15.90 6.50
C VAL A 117 9.69 15.13 7.27
N THR A 118 10.12 13.97 6.76
CA THR A 118 11.10 13.11 7.44
C THR A 118 12.51 13.18 6.83
N SER A 119 12.65 13.82 5.66
CA SER A 119 13.90 13.85 4.88
C SER A 119 15.11 14.34 5.67
N PHE A 120 14.97 15.42 6.45
CA PHE A 120 16.08 16.04 7.18
C PHE A 120 16.68 15.09 8.21
N GLN A 121 15.84 14.41 8.99
CA GLN A 121 16.29 13.47 10.02
C GLN A 121 16.93 12.23 9.42
N LYS A 122 16.41 11.75 8.28
CA LYS A 122 17.03 10.65 7.53
C LYS A 122 18.39 11.04 6.97
N LEU A 123 18.57 12.27 6.49
CA LEU A 123 19.87 12.80 6.08
C LEU A 123 20.87 12.82 7.25
N GLN A 124 20.43 13.23 8.44
CA GLN A 124 21.29 13.19 9.63
C GLN A 124 21.67 11.75 10.02
N LEU A 125 20.71 10.82 9.98
CA LEU A 125 20.97 9.40 10.25
C LEU A 125 21.96 8.82 9.23
N ASN A 126 21.79 9.13 7.95
CA ASN A 126 22.70 8.70 6.89
C ASN A 126 24.11 9.29 7.07
N ALA A 127 24.23 10.55 7.51
CA ALA A 127 25.53 11.17 7.77
C ALA A 127 26.32 10.46 8.90
N ILE A 128 25.61 9.91 9.90
CA ILE A 128 26.24 9.08 10.95
C ILE A 128 26.75 7.77 10.36
N ASP A 129 25.96 7.10 9.53
CA ASP A 129 26.35 5.84 8.89
C ASP A 129 27.47 6.00 7.85
N GLN A 130 27.59 7.17 7.23
CA GLN A 130 28.61 7.50 6.22
C GLN A 130 29.96 7.91 6.82
N GLN A 131 30.13 7.88 8.14
CA GLN A 131 31.44 8.09 8.75
C GLN A 131 32.41 6.99 8.30
N SER A 132 33.60 7.39 7.84
CA SER A 132 34.59 6.46 7.25
C SER A 132 34.95 5.29 8.15
N SER A 133 35.00 5.54 9.47
CA SER A 133 35.26 4.52 10.49
C SER A 133 34.24 3.37 10.50
N PHE A 134 33.05 3.59 9.93
CA PHE A 134 31.93 2.66 9.88
C PHE A 134 31.63 2.21 8.44
N ASP A 135 31.47 3.14 7.49
CA ASP A 135 31.05 2.84 6.11
C ASP A 135 32.09 2.01 5.34
N GLU A 136 33.38 2.34 5.45
CA GLU A 136 34.46 1.63 4.73
C GLU A 136 34.62 0.17 5.18
N LYS A 137 34.17 -0.15 6.41
CA LYS A 137 34.24 -1.50 6.97
C LYS A 137 32.97 -2.31 6.73
N ARG A 138 31.90 -1.67 6.26
CA ARG A 138 30.62 -2.33 6.03
C ARG A 138 30.64 -3.04 4.68
N LEU A 139 30.29 -4.33 4.69
CA LEU A 139 30.12 -5.09 3.44
C LEU A 139 28.98 -4.51 2.60
N ASP A 140 29.12 -4.54 1.28
CA ASP A 140 28.18 -3.89 0.35
C ASP A 140 26.71 -4.32 0.54
N ILE A 141 26.47 -5.63 0.73
CA ILE A 141 25.11 -6.14 0.96
C ILE A 141 24.52 -5.57 2.26
N THR A 142 25.33 -5.52 3.33
CA THR A 142 24.93 -4.93 4.61
C THR A 142 24.71 -3.42 4.48
N LYS A 143 25.50 -2.76 3.62
CA LYS A 143 25.36 -1.34 3.30
C LYS A 143 24.02 -1.06 2.61
N GLN A 144 23.70 -1.81 1.56
CA GLN A 144 22.42 -1.69 0.86
C GLN A 144 21.22 -1.94 1.79
N ALA A 145 21.28 -2.99 2.61
CA ALA A 145 20.23 -3.26 3.59
C ALA A 145 20.10 -2.13 4.62
N LYS A 146 21.21 -1.62 5.13
CA LYS A 146 21.20 -0.53 6.12
C LYS A 146 20.58 0.75 5.56
N TYR A 147 21.01 1.20 4.39
CA TYR A 147 20.45 2.42 3.78
C TYR A 147 18.99 2.23 3.37
N GLY A 148 18.69 1.24 2.53
CA GLY A 148 17.37 1.11 1.93
C GLY A 148 16.28 0.61 2.89
N LEU A 149 16.58 -0.40 3.72
CA LEU A 149 15.57 -1.00 4.59
C LEU A 149 15.44 -0.26 5.92
N VAL A 150 16.57 0.08 6.55
CA VAL A 150 16.55 0.64 7.91
C VAL A 150 16.44 2.16 7.89
N ASN A 151 17.36 2.84 7.23
CA ASN A 151 17.45 4.30 7.31
C ASN A 151 16.37 5.00 6.47
N ASP A 152 16.11 4.49 5.27
CA ASP A 152 15.04 5.03 4.44
C ASP A 152 13.67 4.52 4.87
N GLY A 153 13.56 3.20 5.12
CA GLY A 153 12.29 2.54 5.38
C GLY A 153 11.87 2.58 6.84
N PHE A 154 12.47 1.73 7.66
CA PHE A 154 12.07 1.54 9.06
C PHE A 154 12.10 2.83 9.88
N ALA A 155 13.03 3.74 9.60
CA ALA A 155 13.08 5.05 10.26
C ALA A 155 11.77 5.85 10.07
N ASP A 156 11.11 5.74 8.92
CA ASP A 156 9.82 6.41 8.69
C ASP A 156 8.74 5.88 9.64
N ALA A 157 8.64 4.56 9.83
CA ALA A 157 7.70 4.00 10.82
C ALA A 157 8.02 4.47 12.25
N LEU A 158 9.30 4.49 12.63
CA LEU A 158 9.73 5.01 13.94
C LEU A 158 9.34 6.49 14.13
N MET A 159 9.63 7.32 13.13
CA MET A 159 9.30 8.75 13.18
C MET A 159 7.78 8.96 13.21
N TYR A 160 7.03 8.21 12.40
CA TYR A 160 5.57 8.30 12.32
C TYR A 160 4.88 7.88 13.62
N THR A 161 5.34 6.80 14.26
CA THR A 161 4.81 6.37 15.57
C THR A 161 5.25 7.29 16.72
N GLY A 162 6.22 8.16 16.49
CA GLY A 162 6.74 9.13 17.45
C GLY A 162 6.32 10.56 17.15
N SER A 163 7.28 11.49 17.26
CA SER A 163 7.03 12.93 17.23
C SER A 163 6.65 13.50 15.85
N TYR A 164 6.75 12.73 14.76
CA TYR A 164 6.44 13.22 13.40
C TYR A 164 4.99 12.95 12.99
N LYS A 165 4.21 12.18 13.77
CA LYS A 165 2.82 11.83 13.44
C LYS A 165 2.03 13.05 12.99
N ASP A 166 1.99 14.09 13.82
CA ASP A 166 1.18 15.28 13.56
C ASP A 166 1.61 16.07 12.32
N LEU A 167 2.91 16.10 12.01
CA LEU A 167 3.43 16.78 10.83
C LEU A 167 3.09 16.00 9.55
N VAL A 168 3.22 14.67 9.59
CA VAL A 168 2.85 13.78 8.49
C VAL A 168 1.34 13.88 8.21
N LEU A 169 0.50 13.79 9.24
CA LEU A 169 -0.94 13.92 9.10
C LEU A 169 -1.35 15.28 8.56
N LYS A 170 -0.76 16.37 9.07
CA LYS A 170 -1.01 17.71 8.55
C LYS A 170 -0.67 17.80 7.06
N ARG A 171 0.47 17.24 6.65
CA ARG A 171 0.92 17.25 5.25
C ARG A 171 -0.06 16.55 4.31
N ILE A 172 -0.62 15.41 4.74
CA ILE A 172 -1.64 14.68 3.99
C ILE A 172 -2.98 15.44 3.96
N ILE A 173 -3.42 15.98 5.08
CA ILE A 173 -4.66 16.76 5.16
C ILE A 173 -4.60 18.02 4.29
N ASP A 174 -3.47 18.72 4.26
CA ASP A 174 -3.27 19.88 3.39
C ASP A 174 -3.39 19.52 1.90
N GLN A 175 -3.05 18.28 1.53
CA GLN A 175 -3.24 17.78 0.15
C GLN A 175 -4.71 17.43 -0.13
N TYR A 176 -5.46 16.83 0.81
CA TYR A 176 -6.91 16.66 0.64
C TYR A 176 -7.61 17.99 0.35
N LYS A 177 -7.26 19.06 1.08
CA LYS A 177 -7.80 20.41 0.87
C LYS A 177 -7.54 20.91 -0.54
N ARG A 178 -6.28 20.89 -0.98
CA ARG A 178 -5.88 21.33 -2.33
C ARG A 178 -6.58 20.55 -3.44
N ILE A 179 -6.75 19.23 -3.27
CA ILE A 179 -7.43 18.40 -4.25
C ILE A 179 -8.91 18.77 -4.32
N GLN A 180 -9.59 18.96 -3.18
CA GLN A 180 -11.00 19.35 -3.18
C GLN A 180 -11.24 20.76 -3.73
N GLU A 181 -10.26 21.66 -3.61
CA GLU A 181 -10.26 22.98 -4.27
C GLU A 181 -10.07 22.86 -5.79
N THR A 182 -9.21 21.94 -6.24
CA THR A 182 -8.84 21.79 -7.67
C THR A 182 -9.85 20.95 -8.45
N ASN A 183 -10.33 19.87 -7.86
CA ASN A 183 -11.35 18.98 -8.39
C ASN A 183 -12.32 18.59 -7.26
N PRO A 184 -13.40 19.35 -7.05
CA PRO A 184 -14.45 19.01 -6.08
C PRO A 184 -15.23 17.79 -6.59
N ALA A 185 -14.61 16.62 -6.47
CA ALA A 185 -15.11 15.38 -7.04
C ALA A 185 -16.21 14.76 -6.17
N ASP A 186 -17.19 14.14 -6.83
CA ASP A 186 -18.27 13.40 -6.19
C ASP A 186 -17.80 12.08 -5.59
N LYS A 187 -16.70 11.53 -6.14
CA LYS A 187 -16.17 10.21 -5.82
C LYS A 187 -14.69 10.30 -5.48
N VAL A 188 -14.30 9.62 -4.40
CA VAL A 188 -12.91 9.46 -4.00
C VAL A 188 -12.57 7.97 -3.93
N ILE A 189 -11.55 7.55 -4.66
CA ILE A 189 -10.91 6.24 -4.53
C ILE A 189 -9.61 6.45 -3.77
N ILE A 190 -9.37 5.64 -2.75
CA ILE A 190 -8.12 5.67 -1.98
C ILE A 190 -7.31 4.42 -2.31
N VAL A 191 -6.04 4.60 -2.63
CA VAL A 191 -5.07 3.51 -2.77
C VAL A 191 -3.94 3.78 -1.78
N THR A 192 -3.74 2.88 -0.83
CA THR A 192 -2.69 3.00 0.18
C THR A 192 -1.59 1.99 -0.07
N PHE A 193 -0.36 2.36 0.27
CA PHE A 193 0.81 1.48 0.21
C PHE A 193 1.47 1.41 1.57
N SER A 194 1.66 0.19 2.12
CA SER A 194 2.47 -0.02 3.33
C SER A 194 2.02 0.93 4.46
N LEU A 195 2.93 1.66 5.12
CA LEU A 195 2.63 2.66 6.16
C LEU A 195 1.54 3.67 5.79
N GLY A 196 1.33 3.94 4.48
CA GLY A 196 0.27 4.81 3.98
C GLY A 196 -1.13 4.39 4.41
N SER A 197 -1.35 3.10 4.72
CA SER A 197 -2.63 2.60 5.25
C SER A 197 -2.97 3.20 6.61
N SER A 198 -1.99 3.27 7.52
CA SER A 198 -2.17 3.83 8.86
C SER A 198 -2.29 5.34 8.81
N ILE A 199 -1.46 6.00 7.98
CA ILE A 199 -1.53 7.44 7.73
C ILE A 199 -2.91 7.85 7.23
N PHE A 200 -3.48 7.08 6.31
CA PHE A 200 -4.83 7.33 5.81
C PHE A 200 -5.88 7.31 6.93
N ILE A 201 -5.93 6.22 7.72
CA ILE A 201 -6.93 6.09 8.79
C ILE A 201 -6.75 7.19 9.85
N ASP A 202 -5.53 7.39 10.32
CA ASP A 202 -5.19 8.42 11.29
C ASP A 202 -5.52 9.83 10.77
N SER A 203 -5.39 10.07 9.45
CA SER A 203 -5.78 11.34 8.85
C SER A 203 -7.30 11.58 8.90
N LEU A 204 -8.11 10.53 8.72
CA LEU A 204 -9.57 10.62 8.86
C LEU A 204 -9.99 10.85 10.31
N GLU A 205 -9.33 10.20 11.26
CA GLU A 205 -9.54 10.45 12.69
C GLU A 205 -9.21 11.91 13.03
N ARG A 206 -8.09 12.43 12.52
CA ARG A 206 -7.69 13.83 12.72
C ARG A 206 -8.67 14.82 12.08
N LEU A 207 -9.21 14.52 10.89
CA LEU A 207 -10.26 15.33 10.26
C LEU A 207 -11.50 15.40 11.15
N ASN A 208 -11.91 14.27 11.72
CA ASN A 208 -13.06 14.21 12.64
C ASN A 208 -12.81 15.03 13.92
N GLN A 209 -11.64 14.87 14.53
CA GLN A 209 -11.25 15.61 15.75
C GLN A 209 -11.13 17.12 15.54
N SER A 210 -10.73 17.56 14.34
CA SER A 210 -10.57 18.97 13.99
C SER A 210 -11.85 19.64 13.47
N GLY A 211 -12.94 18.88 13.27
CA GLY A 211 -14.18 19.40 12.68
C GLY A 211 -14.09 19.60 11.15
N GLU A 212 -13.06 19.05 10.49
CA GLU A 212 -12.81 19.18 9.05
C GLU A 212 -13.31 17.97 8.24
N GLN A 213 -14.18 17.13 8.82
CA GLN A 213 -14.66 15.89 8.20
C GLN A 213 -15.30 16.10 6.82
N ASP A 214 -15.91 17.27 6.57
CA ASP A 214 -16.63 17.56 5.32
C ASP A 214 -15.72 17.56 4.07
N LEU A 215 -14.40 17.58 4.26
CA LEU A 215 -13.44 17.41 3.15
C LEU A 215 -13.68 16.09 2.40
N LEU A 216 -13.93 14.99 3.12
CA LEU A 216 -14.07 13.65 2.55
C LEU A 216 -15.39 12.94 2.91
N LYS A 217 -16.19 13.51 3.82
CA LYS A 217 -17.42 12.89 4.33
C LYS A 217 -18.35 12.48 3.19
N GLY A 218 -18.75 11.21 3.15
CA GLY A 218 -19.65 10.67 2.14
C GLY A 218 -19.09 10.59 0.71
N LYS A 219 -17.78 10.76 0.49
CA LYS A 219 -17.17 10.78 -0.84
C LYS A 219 -16.38 9.52 -1.18
N ILE A 220 -15.91 8.76 -0.17
CA ILE A 220 -15.04 7.60 -0.39
C ILE A 220 -15.86 6.44 -0.95
N GLN A 221 -15.55 6.03 -2.17
CA GLN A 221 -16.24 4.95 -2.87
C GLN A 221 -15.57 3.59 -2.62
N MET A 222 -14.24 3.57 -2.58
CA MET A 222 -13.45 2.35 -2.50
C MET A 222 -12.08 2.63 -1.89
N VAL A 223 -11.59 1.70 -1.08
CA VAL A 223 -10.25 1.73 -0.50
C VAL A 223 -9.50 0.46 -0.90
N TYR A 224 -8.41 0.62 -1.64
CA TYR A 224 -7.45 -0.44 -1.94
C TYR A 224 -6.23 -0.30 -1.04
N MET A 225 -5.80 -1.41 -0.44
CA MET A 225 -4.68 -1.43 0.50
C MET A 225 -3.60 -2.39 0.02
N MET A 226 -2.54 -1.84 -0.56
CA MET A 226 -1.38 -2.59 -1.00
C MET A 226 -0.42 -2.74 0.18
N ALA A 227 -0.12 -3.97 0.60
CA ALA A 227 0.76 -4.23 1.74
C ALA A 227 0.28 -3.56 3.05
N ASN A 228 -1.01 -3.70 3.40
CA ASN A 228 -1.61 -3.08 4.59
C ASN A 228 -0.80 -3.31 5.88
N GLN A 229 -0.47 -2.22 6.59
CA GLN A 229 0.35 -2.21 7.80
C GLN A 229 -0.38 -1.77 9.07
N VAL A 230 -1.69 -1.50 8.99
CA VAL A 230 -2.47 -1.04 10.16
C VAL A 230 -2.31 -1.96 11.37
N PRO A 231 -2.40 -3.30 11.26
CA PRO A 231 -2.25 -4.17 12.43
C PRO A 231 -0.89 -4.03 13.13
N LEU A 232 0.18 -3.77 12.37
CA LEU A 232 1.53 -3.60 12.91
C LEU A 232 1.70 -2.23 13.58
N ILE A 233 1.24 -1.16 12.94
CA ILE A 233 1.37 0.20 13.46
C ILE A 233 0.49 0.43 14.69
N ASP A 234 -0.68 -0.21 14.74
CA ASP A 234 -1.60 -0.14 15.89
C ASP A 234 -0.98 -0.71 17.18
N LEU A 235 0.07 -1.53 17.09
CA LEU A 235 0.82 -1.99 18.26
C LEU A 235 1.47 -0.83 19.01
N ALA A 236 1.83 0.27 18.32
CA ALA A 236 2.43 1.45 18.93
C ALA A 236 1.40 2.35 19.63
N THR A 237 0.13 2.24 19.26
CA THR A 237 -0.97 3.11 19.75
C THR A 237 -1.97 2.40 20.64
N SER A 238 -1.86 1.08 20.81
CA SER A 238 -2.69 0.30 21.72
C SER A 238 -2.54 0.80 23.17
N ASP A 239 -3.64 1.32 23.73
CA ASP A 239 -3.67 1.83 25.10
C ASP A 239 -3.55 0.68 26.12
N VAL A 240 -2.34 0.48 26.64
CA VAL A 240 -2.02 -0.55 27.63
C VAL A 240 -2.76 -0.34 28.96
N THR A 241 -3.33 0.85 29.19
CA THR A 241 -3.97 1.22 30.46
C THR A 241 -5.46 0.90 30.52
N ASN A 242 -6.13 0.80 29.35
CA ASN A 242 -7.57 0.57 29.26
C ASN A 242 -7.87 -0.70 28.46
N LYS A 243 -8.01 -1.83 29.17
CA LYS A 243 -8.40 -3.15 28.64
C LYS A 243 -7.42 -3.70 27.59
N PRO A 244 -6.29 -4.31 28.01
CA PRO A 244 -5.29 -4.88 27.11
C PRO A 244 -5.79 -6.02 26.19
N GLU A 245 -7.05 -6.46 26.34
CA GLU A 245 -7.65 -7.57 25.60
C GLU A 245 -8.59 -7.12 24.46
N ALA A 246 -8.93 -5.83 24.34
CA ALA A 246 -9.83 -5.37 23.28
C ALA A 246 -9.04 -4.97 22.02
N ILE A 247 -9.34 -5.63 20.90
CA ILE A 247 -8.75 -5.29 19.60
C ILE A 247 -9.40 -3.98 19.09
N PRO A 248 -8.62 -2.93 18.77
CA PRO A 248 -9.16 -1.67 18.27
C PRO A 248 -9.92 -1.85 16.95
N GLN A 249 -11.09 -1.23 16.83
CA GLN A 249 -11.91 -1.20 15.61
C GLN A 249 -11.42 -0.13 14.63
N THR A 250 -10.11 -0.08 14.37
CA THR A 250 -9.41 1.01 13.67
C THR A 250 -10.01 1.35 12.30
N TYR A 251 -10.50 0.36 11.55
CA TYR A 251 -11.07 0.61 10.22
C TYR A 251 -12.45 1.27 10.27
N GLU A 252 -13.18 1.17 11.39
CA GLU A 252 -14.51 1.77 11.55
C GLU A 252 -14.48 3.30 11.46
N THR A 253 -13.32 3.93 11.73
CA THR A 253 -13.07 5.36 11.50
C THR A 253 -13.41 5.81 10.07
N ILE A 254 -13.37 4.90 9.08
CA ILE A 254 -13.66 5.21 7.67
C ILE A 254 -15.17 5.32 7.43
N SER A 255 -16.02 4.71 8.27
CA SER A 255 -17.46 4.57 8.07
C SER A 255 -18.18 5.91 7.73
N PRO A 256 -17.94 7.04 8.44
CA PRO A 256 -18.57 8.32 8.11
C PRO A 256 -18.17 8.91 6.75
N TYR A 257 -17.04 8.48 6.21
CA TYR A 257 -16.47 8.98 4.95
C TYR A 257 -16.91 8.18 3.72
N LEU A 258 -17.47 6.98 3.93
CA LEU A 258 -17.98 6.14 2.87
C LEU A 258 -19.19 6.77 2.20
N SER A 259 -19.25 6.65 0.87
CA SER A 259 -20.35 7.22 0.11
C SER A 259 -21.66 6.45 0.30
N ASN A 260 -22.74 7.22 0.47
CA ASN A 260 -24.12 6.70 0.56
C ASN A 260 -24.75 6.46 -0.82
N SER A 261 -24.14 6.96 -1.91
CA SER A 261 -24.67 6.85 -3.28
C SER A 261 -24.40 5.49 -3.92
N ILE A 262 -23.61 4.63 -3.27
CA ILE A 262 -23.46 3.24 -3.68
C ILE A 262 -24.75 2.49 -3.31
N ASP A 263 -25.45 2.02 -4.34
CA ASP A 263 -26.72 1.31 -4.25
C ASP A 263 -26.78 0.30 -3.09
N LYS A 264 -27.84 0.39 -2.26
CA LYS A 264 -28.04 -0.31 -0.97
C LYS A 264 -28.33 -1.82 -1.10
N SER A 265 -27.95 -2.45 -2.20
CA SER A 265 -27.92 -3.90 -2.29
C SER A 265 -26.81 -4.42 -1.37
N ASN A 266 -27.15 -5.29 -0.42
CA ASN A 266 -26.33 -5.83 0.69
C ASN A 266 -25.02 -6.58 0.31
N ASP A 267 -24.51 -6.42 -0.92
CA ASP A 267 -23.44 -7.24 -1.50
C ASP A 267 -22.18 -6.46 -1.91
N LYS A 268 -21.95 -5.23 -1.44
CA LYS A 268 -20.87 -4.39 -1.98
C LYS A 268 -19.63 -4.29 -1.10
N VAL A 269 -18.54 -4.84 -1.64
CA VAL A 269 -17.16 -4.67 -1.16
C VAL A 269 -16.72 -3.22 -1.38
N ARG A 270 -16.23 -2.59 -0.31
CA ARG A 270 -15.68 -1.22 -0.28
C ARG A 270 -14.20 -1.17 0.11
N PHE A 271 -13.68 -2.29 0.61
CA PHE A 271 -12.30 -2.44 1.03
C PHE A 271 -11.70 -3.67 0.37
N VAL A 272 -10.54 -3.49 -0.25
CA VAL A 272 -9.76 -4.62 -0.80
C VAL A 272 -8.34 -4.49 -0.31
N ALA A 273 -7.87 -5.47 0.46
CA ALA A 273 -6.47 -5.55 0.85
C ALA A 273 -5.74 -6.59 0.02
N PHE A 274 -4.62 -6.19 -0.58
CA PHE A 274 -3.70 -7.06 -1.29
C PHE A 274 -2.54 -7.42 -0.37
N SER A 275 -2.35 -8.71 -0.15
CA SER A 275 -1.32 -9.25 0.73
C SER A 275 -0.56 -10.39 0.06
N ASP A 276 0.77 -10.31 0.04
CA ASP A 276 1.64 -11.44 -0.25
C ASP A 276 1.99 -12.14 1.08
N PRO A 277 1.67 -13.44 1.25
CA PRO A 277 2.08 -14.24 2.41
C PRO A 277 3.59 -14.26 2.68
N ASN A 278 4.40 -13.88 1.69
CA ASN A 278 5.85 -13.76 1.81
C ASN A 278 6.33 -12.32 2.01
N ASP A 279 5.43 -11.35 2.03
CA ASP A 279 5.74 -10.01 2.50
C ASP A 279 5.79 -10.03 4.03
N LEU A 280 6.95 -9.69 4.59
CA LEU A 280 7.16 -9.71 6.04
C LEU A 280 6.34 -8.66 6.79
N LEU A 281 5.81 -7.66 6.09
CA LEU A 281 5.18 -6.49 6.68
C LEU A 281 3.72 -6.28 6.22
N SER A 282 3.17 -7.15 5.38
CA SER A 282 1.76 -7.06 4.97
C SER A 282 0.86 -7.90 5.86
N TYR A 283 -0.32 -7.36 6.13
CA TYR A 283 -1.38 -8.05 6.85
C TYR A 283 -2.70 -7.95 6.08
N PRO A 284 -3.47 -9.04 5.98
CA PRO A 284 -4.84 -8.97 5.47
C PRO A 284 -5.71 -8.10 6.40
N LEU A 285 -6.87 -7.67 5.91
CA LEU A 285 -7.92 -7.08 6.75
C LEU A 285 -8.44 -8.13 7.73
N ASP A 286 -8.65 -7.69 8.96
CA ASP A 286 -9.12 -8.51 10.08
C ASP A 286 -10.52 -8.08 10.50
N SER A 287 -11.45 -9.03 10.47
CA SER A 287 -12.85 -8.81 10.87
C SER A 287 -13.00 -8.18 12.25
N GLU A 288 -12.10 -8.44 13.20
CA GLU A 288 -12.21 -7.89 14.56
C GLU A 288 -11.95 -6.37 14.58
N ARG A 289 -11.10 -5.88 13.67
CA ARG A 289 -10.74 -4.46 13.50
C ARG A 289 -11.72 -3.68 12.62
N MET A 290 -12.61 -4.37 11.89
CA MET A 290 -13.54 -3.74 10.95
C MET A 290 -14.77 -3.11 11.63
N GLY A 291 -15.09 -3.48 12.87
CA GLY A 291 -16.26 -2.93 13.58
C GLY A 291 -17.56 -3.17 12.82
N ASN A 292 -18.30 -2.10 12.48
CA ASN A 292 -19.52 -2.18 11.68
C ASN A 292 -19.29 -2.48 10.17
N LEU A 293 -18.03 -2.45 9.70
CA LEU A 293 -17.65 -2.65 8.28
C LEU A 293 -17.27 -4.11 7.97
N LYS A 294 -17.51 -5.04 8.88
CA LYS A 294 -17.16 -6.47 8.73
C LYS A 294 -17.62 -7.06 7.38
N GLY A 295 -18.83 -6.74 6.92
CA GLY A 295 -19.38 -7.25 5.65
C GLY A 295 -18.82 -6.63 4.37
N ASP A 296 -17.95 -5.62 4.47
CA ASP A 296 -17.66 -4.70 3.36
C ASP A 296 -16.27 -4.90 2.76
N TYR A 297 -15.56 -5.97 3.10
CA TYR A 297 -14.19 -6.17 2.65
C TYR A 297 -13.92 -7.52 2.02
N VAL A 298 -12.84 -7.54 1.22
CA VAL A 298 -12.23 -8.72 0.63
C VAL A 298 -10.72 -8.65 0.82
N ASN A 299 -10.12 -9.79 1.14
CA ASN A 299 -8.69 -10.01 1.11
C ASN A 299 -8.31 -10.68 -0.20
N VAL A 300 -7.32 -10.11 -0.89
CA VAL A 300 -6.67 -10.70 -2.05
C VAL A 300 -5.28 -11.18 -1.62
N ILE A 301 -5.12 -12.49 -1.54
CA ILE A 301 -3.86 -13.12 -1.16
C ILE A 301 -3.16 -13.59 -2.44
N ALA A 302 -2.09 -12.91 -2.83
CA ALA A 302 -1.38 -13.18 -4.07
C ALA A 302 0.11 -12.85 -3.94
N PRO A 303 1.00 -13.60 -4.61
CA PRO A 303 2.42 -13.29 -4.65
C PRO A 303 2.62 -12.00 -5.46
N SER A 304 3.32 -11.03 -4.86
CA SER A 304 3.74 -9.81 -5.55
C SER A 304 5.12 -9.97 -6.17
N ALA A 305 5.98 -10.80 -5.58
CA ALA A 305 7.34 -11.03 -6.08
C ALA A 305 7.35 -11.86 -7.36
N ASP A 306 8.07 -11.37 -8.38
CA ASP A 306 8.19 -12.04 -9.69
C ASP A 306 8.82 -13.43 -9.63
N LYS A 307 9.71 -13.68 -8.66
CA LYS A 307 10.52 -14.91 -8.57
C LYS A 307 10.53 -15.49 -7.17
N THR A 308 10.28 -16.78 -7.09
CA THR A 308 10.55 -17.62 -5.92
C THR A 308 11.57 -18.69 -6.30
N TYR A 309 12.59 -18.88 -5.46
CA TYR A 309 13.62 -19.88 -5.61
C TYR A 309 13.20 -21.14 -4.85
N TYR A 310 12.80 -22.17 -5.58
CA TYR A 310 12.29 -23.39 -4.97
C TYR A 310 13.42 -24.35 -4.62
N VAL A 311 13.43 -24.83 -3.38
CA VAL A 311 14.29 -25.95 -3.00
C VAL A 311 13.61 -27.25 -3.45
N PRO A 312 14.24 -28.05 -4.34
CA PRO A 312 13.67 -29.31 -4.80
C PRO A 312 13.27 -30.21 -3.63
N PHE A 313 12.11 -30.87 -3.74
CA PHE A 313 11.51 -31.76 -2.72
C PHE A 313 11.13 -31.10 -1.38
N PHE A 314 11.40 -29.81 -1.20
CA PHE A 314 11.23 -29.08 0.05
C PHE A 314 10.62 -27.69 -0.17
N LYS A 315 9.44 -27.62 -0.81
CA LYS A 315 8.76 -26.34 -1.15
C LYS A 315 8.61 -25.36 0.03
N LYS A 316 8.47 -25.85 1.26
CA LYS A 316 8.39 -25.01 2.47
C LYS A 316 9.69 -24.26 2.80
N PHE A 317 10.82 -24.68 2.24
CA PHE A 317 12.13 -24.05 2.40
C PHE A 317 12.52 -23.18 1.20
N SER A 318 11.55 -22.88 0.32
CA SER A 318 11.76 -21.97 -0.81
C SER A 318 12.07 -20.56 -0.31
N ILE A 319 12.87 -19.84 -1.09
CA ILE A 319 13.34 -18.49 -0.73
C ILE A 319 12.74 -17.49 -1.70
N VAL A 320 12.22 -16.40 -1.16
CA VAL A 320 11.73 -15.24 -1.90
C VAL A 320 12.46 -14.01 -1.39
N ASN A 321 12.68 -13.05 -2.28
CA ASN A 321 13.21 -11.77 -1.86
C ASN A 321 12.10 -11.00 -1.13
N TYR A 322 12.17 -10.95 0.20
CA TYR A 322 11.19 -10.25 1.04
C TYR A 322 11.02 -8.77 0.69
N LYS A 323 12.09 -8.09 0.25
CA LYS A 323 12.01 -6.71 -0.25
C LYS A 323 11.11 -6.66 -1.49
N ASN A 324 11.30 -7.58 -2.44
CA ASN A 324 10.45 -7.61 -3.63
C ASN A 324 9.02 -8.01 -3.28
N ALA A 325 8.81 -8.96 -2.37
CA ALA A 325 7.48 -9.32 -1.89
C ALA A 325 6.75 -8.13 -1.24
N HIS A 326 7.48 -7.18 -0.66
CA HIS A 326 6.89 -5.95 -0.12
C HIS A 326 6.66 -4.85 -1.17
N LEU A 327 7.59 -4.68 -2.12
CA LEU A 327 7.60 -3.53 -3.02
C LEU A 327 7.00 -3.82 -4.41
N ALA A 328 6.71 -5.07 -4.76
CA ALA A 328 6.38 -5.45 -6.13
C ALA A 328 4.88 -5.47 -6.48
N TYR A 329 3.99 -5.09 -5.57
CA TYR A 329 2.53 -5.28 -5.74
C TYR A 329 2.00 -4.73 -7.06
N VAL A 330 2.35 -3.50 -7.41
CA VAL A 330 1.85 -2.84 -8.64
C VAL A 330 2.64 -3.23 -9.89
N TYR A 331 3.71 -4.01 -9.76
CA TYR A 331 4.43 -4.59 -10.91
C TYR A 331 4.02 -6.03 -11.18
N SER A 332 3.31 -6.66 -10.23
CA SER A 332 2.67 -7.96 -10.42
C SER A 332 1.44 -7.80 -11.31
N GLU A 333 1.51 -8.34 -12.52
CA GLU A 333 0.43 -8.28 -13.51
C GLU A 333 -0.93 -8.79 -12.96
N PRO A 334 -1.02 -9.93 -12.23
CA PRO A 334 -2.30 -10.35 -11.62
C PRO A 334 -2.87 -9.33 -10.64
N ILE A 335 -2.03 -8.75 -9.77
CA ILE A 335 -2.45 -7.77 -8.77
C ILE A 335 -2.87 -6.47 -9.44
N MET A 336 -2.10 -5.97 -10.40
CA MET A 336 -2.44 -4.77 -11.16
C MET A 336 -3.75 -4.95 -11.92
N LYS A 337 -3.97 -6.12 -12.54
CA LYS A 337 -5.24 -6.41 -13.22
C LYS A 337 -6.43 -6.34 -12.26
N LEU A 338 -6.33 -6.95 -11.09
CA LEU A 338 -7.38 -6.90 -10.07
C LEU A 338 -7.61 -5.47 -9.53
N LEU A 339 -6.54 -4.69 -9.34
CA LEU A 339 -6.63 -3.29 -8.91
C LEU A 339 -7.39 -2.42 -9.95
N LEU A 340 -7.09 -2.61 -11.24
CA LEU A 340 -7.67 -1.79 -12.30
C LEU A 340 -9.08 -2.25 -12.71
N ASP A 341 -9.25 -3.56 -12.92
CA ASP A 341 -10.44 -4.15 -13.55
C ASP A 341 -11.37 -4.82 -12.53
N GLY A 342 -10.97 -4.90 -11.26
CA GLY A 342 -11.74 -5.56 -10.22
C GLY A 342 -11.73 -7.08 -10.35
N TYR A 343 -12.68 -7.71 -9.67
CA TYR A 343 -12.91 -9.15 -9.74
C TYR A 343 -14.41 -9.42 -9.90
N LYS A 344 -14.74 -10.30 -10.84
CA LYS A 344 -16.10 -10.81 -11.03
C LYS A 344 -16.06 -12.32 -10.86
N LYS A 345 -16.79 -12.82 -9.87
CA LYS A 345 -17.01 -14.25 -9.66
C LYS A 345 -17.72 -14.83 -10.88
N GLU A 346 -17.21 -15.94 -11.40
CA GLU A 346 -17.89 -16.70 -12.45
C GLU A 346 -19.14 -17.37 -11.84
N GLU A 347 -20.29 -17.18 -12.48
CA GLU A 347 -21.60 -17.73 -12.04
C GLU A 347 -21.71 -19.24 -12.22
#